data_AF-S4RWB2-F1
#
_entry.id   AF-S4RWB2-F1
#
_cell.length_a   1.000
_cell.length_b   1.000
_cell.length_c   1.000
_cell.angle_alpha   90.00
_cell.angle_beta   90.00
_cell.angle_gamma   90.00
#
_symmetry.space_group_name_H-M   'P 1'
#
loop_
_entity.id
_entity.type
_entity.pdbx_description
1 polymer ?
#
loop_
_entity_poly.entity_id
_entity_poly.type
_entity_poly.pdbx_seq_one_letter_code
_entity_poly.pdbx_strand_id
1 'polypeptide(L)'
;GAQMIVAMKAISLGFDMDRGLVPGLPSPLQFMGYIYFVGTIIFGPWTSYHQYLNAIDSAPMDWPWCKKSLISLTKSICCLVVSTCLAPYLFPYIIPIYRLGFLNKWLNAYQTALSFHFSSYFVGFLSETSCTLAGGGYSEEKDHVKW
;
A
#
# COMPACT_ATOMS: atom_id res chain seq x y z
N GLY A 1 -5.65 -9.28 -7.75
CA GLY A 1 -5.25 -8.01 -7.14
C GLY A 1 -5.72 -6.84 -7.99
N ALA A 2 -4.93 -6.45 -8.99
CA ALA A 2 -5.22 -5.30 -9.86
C ALA A 2 -6.65 -5.29 -10.45
N GLN A 3 -7.14 -6.41 -10.99
CA GLN A 3 -8.51 -6.49 -11.55
C GLN A 3 -9.62 -6.16 -10.54
N MET A 4 -9.44 -6.52 -9.26
CA MET A 4 -10.40 -6.21 -8.19
C MET A 4 -10.41 -4.70 -7.90
N ILE A 5 -9.24 -4.06 -7.84
CA ILE A 5 -9.10 -2.62 -7.59
C ILE A 5 -9.76 -1.83 -8.73
N VAL A 6 -9.54 -2.24 -9.99
CA VAL A 6 -10.16 -1.60 -11.16
C VAL A 6 -11.68 -1.70 -11.09
N ALA A 7 -12.22 -2.87 -10.76
CA ALA A 7 -13.67 -3.05 -10.60
C ALA A 7 -14.24 -2.16 -9.48
N MET A 8 -13.57 -2.11 -8.32
CA MET A 8 -14.01 -1.27 -7.20
C MET A 8 -13.98 0.22 -7.56
N LYS A 9 -12.94 0.70 -8.23
CA LYS A 9 -12.86 2.10 -8.71
C LYS A 9 -13.99 2.43 -9.70
N ALA A 10 -14.26 1.54 -10.64
CA ALA A 10 -15.33 1.73 -11.63
C ALA A 10 -16.71 1.79 -10.96
N ILE A 11 -16.98 0.88 -10.03
CA ILE A 11 -18.24 0.84 -9.27
C ILE A 11 -18.38 2.11 -8.41
N SER A 12 -17.33 2.51 -7.70
CA SER A 12 -17.35 3.73 -6.87
C SER A 12 -17.59 4.98 -7.69
N LEU A 13 -16.98 5.11 -8.86
CA LEU A 13 -17.26 6.23 -9.76
C LEU A 13 -18.73 6.23 -10.20
N GLY A 14 -19.29 5.06 -10.51
CA GLY A 14 -20.72 4.92 -10.82
C GLY A 14 -21.61 5.43 -9.68
N PHE A 15 -21.31 5.04 -8.43
CA PHE A 15 -22.04 5.53 -7.26
C PHE A 15 -21.85 7.03 -7.00
N ASP A 16 -20.66 7.57 -7.22
CA ASP A 16 -20.40 9.01 -7.06
C ASP A 16 -21.14 9.84 -8.13
N MET A 17 -21.31 9.29 -9.33
CA MET A 17 -22.15 9.87 -10.39
C MET A 17 -23.64 9.80 -10.05
N ASP A 18 -24.14 8.67 -9.56
CA ASP A 18 -25.55 8.50 -9.16
C ASP A 18 -25.96 9.45 -8.03
N ARG A 19 -25.02 9.78 -7.14
CA ARG A 19 -25.22 10.73 -6.03
C ARG A 19 -25.08 12.20 -6.45
N GLY A 20 -24.71 12.49 -7.69
CA GLY A 20 -24.50 13.85 -8.19
C GLY A 20 -23.28 14.56 -7.57
N LEU A 21 -22.33 13.80 -7.00
CA LEU A 21 -21.12 14.37 -6.38
C LEU A 21 -20.08 14.80 -7.43
N VAL A 22 -20.21 14.30 -8.66
CA VAL A 22 -19.36 14.65 -9.81
C VAL A 22 -20.19 15.44 -10.82
N PRO A 23 -19.73 16.62 -11.31
CA PRO A 23 -20.53 17.54 -12.13
C PRO A 23 -20.87 17.03 -13.55
N GLY A 24 -20.67 15.76 -13.85
CA GLY A 24 -20.97 15.13 -15.14
C GLY A 24 -20.10 13.91 -15.42
N LEU A 25 -20.31 13.28 -16.58
CA LEU A 25 -19.47 12.17 -17.04
C LEU A 25 -18.02 12.68 -17.25
N PRO A 26 -17.02 12.13 -16.55
CA PRO A 26 -15.64 12.54 -16.74
C PRO A 26 -15.19 12.21 -18.16
N SER A 27 -14.28 13.01 -18.70
CA SER A 27 -13.72 12.74 -20.04
C SER A 27 -13.08 11.34 -20.06
N PRO A 28 -13.11 10.61 -21.21
CA PRO A 28 -12.49 9.29 -21.30
C PRO A 28 -11.02 9.29 -20.87
N LEU A 29 -10.31 10.41 -21.08
CA LEU A 29 -8.93 10.58 -20.64
C LEU A 29 -8.79 10.64 -19.11
N GLN A 30 -9.66 11.38 -18.42
CA GLN A 30 -9.67 11.44 -16.94
C GLN A 30 -10.08 10.10 -16.32
N PHE A 31 -11.04 9.41 -16.92
CA PHE A 31 -11.44 8.06 -16.50
C PHE A 31 -10.29 7.06 -16.63
N MET A 32 -9.61 7.05 -17.78
CA MET A 32 -8.43 6.21 -17.99
C MET A 32 -7.29 6.61 -17.04
N GLY A 33 -7.07 7.90 -16.80
CA GLY A 33 -6.06 8.39 -15.84
C GLY A 33 -6.34 7.93 -14.40
N TYR A 34 -7.60 7.93 -13.97
CA TYR A 34 -8.03 7.46 -12.66
C TYR A 34 -7.87 5.94 -12.48
N ILE A 35 -8.22 5.17 -13.52
CA ILE A 35 -8.09 3.71 -13.51
C ILE A 35 -6.62 3.28 -13.57
N TYR A 36 -5.83 3.89 -14.46
CA TYR A 36 -4.44 3.53 -14.71
C TYR A 36 -3.43 4.26 -13.82
N PHE A 37 -3.88 4.89 -12.74
CA PHE A 37 -3.00 5.61 -11.83
C PHE A 37 -1.91 4.69 -11.25
N VAL A 38 -0.66 4.89 -11.71
CA VAL A 38 0.50 4.00 -11.51
C VAL A 38 0.77 3.74 -10.03
N GLY A 39 0.54 4.73 -9.18
CA GLY A 39 0.71 4.62 -7.73
C GLY A 39 -0.26 3.65 -7.05
N THR A 40 -1.37 3.28 -7.73
CA THR A 40 -2.42 2.44 -7.14
C THR A 40 -2.78 1.18 -7.94
N ILE A 41 -2.26 1.02 -9.15
CA ILE A 41 -2.76 -0.01 -10.08
C ILE A 41 -2.36 -1.44 -9.70
N ILE A 42 -1.15 -1.64 -9.17
CA ILE A 42 -0.64 -2.99 -8.88
C ILE A 42 -1.06 -3.44 -7.48
N PHE A 43 -0.88 -2.57 -6.48
CA PHE A 43 -1.11 -2.90 -5.07
C PHE A 43 -1.81 -1.81 -4.25
N GLY A 44 -2.25 -0.71 -4.88
CA GLY A 44 -2.77 0.51 -4.24
C GLY A 44 -3.95 0.31 -3.28
N PRO A 45 -4.13 1.19 -2.28
CA PRO A 45 -5.43 1.29 -1.62
C PRO A 45 -6.48 1.78 -2.62
N TRP A 46 -7.75 1.46 -2.35
CA TRP A 46 -8.85 2.08 -3.07
C TRP A 46 -8.87 3.59 -2.78
N THR A 47 -8.93 4.40 -3.83
CA THR A 47 -9.03 5.87 -3.76
C THR A 47 -10.26 6.33 -4.53
N SER A 48 -11.01 7.28 -3.96
CA SER A 48 -12.18 7.87 -4.64
C SER A 48 -11.77 8.83 -5.76
N TYR A 49 -12.69 9.15 -6.67
CA TYR A 49 -12.40 10.05 -7.80
C TYR A 49 -12.06 11.47 -7.33
N HIS A 50 -12.72 11.96 -6.27
CA HIS A 50 -12.42 13.26 -5.68
C HIS A 50 -11.01 13.33 -5.07
N GLN A 51 -10.56 12.26 -4.41
CA GLN A 51 -9.19 12.18 -3.87
C GLN A 51 -8.14 12.15 -4.99
N TYR A 52 -8.47 11.56 -6.14
CA TYR A 52 -7.60 11.58 -7.31
C TYR A 52 -7.46 12.98 -7.90
N LEU A 53 -8.57 13.73 -8.05
CA LEU A 53 -8.52 15.11 -8.51
C LEU A 53 -7.72 16.00 -7.55
N ASN A 54 -7.98 15.88 -6.24
CA ASN A 54 -7.24 16.61 -5.23
C ASN A 54 -5.74 16.30 -5.28
N ALA A 55 -5.34 15.02 -5.46
CA ALA A 55 -3.94 14.64 -5.57
C ALA A 55 -3.24 15.17 -6.83
N ILE A 56 -3.99 15.48 -7.90
CA ILE A 56 -3.47 16.12 -9.10
C ILE A 56 -3.32 17.64 -8.90
N ASP A 57 -4.28 18.26 -8.21
CA ASP A 57 -4.29 19.72 -7.97
C ASP A 57 -3.34 20.14 -6.83
N SER A 58 -3.09 19.29 -5.84
CA SER A 58 -2.21 19.60 -4.70
C SER A 58 -0.74 19.30 -5.01
N ALA A 59 0.04 20.32 -5.37
CA ALA A 59 1.49 20.22 -5.49
C ALA A 59 2.20 21.41 -4.82
N PRO A 60 2.67 21.21 -3.57
CA PRO A 60 4.11 21.31 -3.36
C PRO A 60 4.70 20.02 -2.76
N MET A 61 5.64 19.42 -3.48
CA MET A 61 6.42 18.26 -2.99
C MET A 61 7.50 18.74 -2.03
N ASP A 62 7.13 18.94 -0.77
CA ASP A 62 8.05 19.42 0.28
C ASP A 62 8.94 18.30 0.85
N TRP A 63 10.02 18.67 1.54
CA TRP A 63 10.89 17.75 2.28
C TRP A 63 10.18 16.71 3.19
N PRO A 64 9.11 17.03 3.96
CA PRO A 64 8.34 16.04 4.73
C PRO A 64 7.69 14.94 3.89
N TRP A 65 7.28 15.22 2.65
CA TRP A 65 6.78 14.20 1.71
C TRP A 65 7.85 13.14 1.42
N CYS A 66 9.06 13.61 1.09
CA CYS A 66 10.20 12.74 0.81
C CYS A 66 10.56 11.91 2.04
N LYS A 67 10.55 12.53 3.23
CA LYS A 67 10.82 11.82 4.49
C LYS A 67 9.77 10.76 4.80
N LYS A 68 8.47 11.03 4.62
CA LYS A 68 7.41 10.02 4.83
C LYS A 68 7.51 8.88 3.84
N SER A 69 7.70 9.19 2.55
CA SER A 69 7.87 8.20 1.50
C SER A 69 9.07 7.28 1.81
N LEU A 70 10.22 7.86 2.20
CA LEU A 70 11.42 7.10 2.58
C LEU A 70 11.21 6.22 3.81
N ILE A 71 10.47 6.69 4.84
CA ILE A 71 10.18 5.90 6.03
C ILE A 71 9.26 4.71 5.69
N SER A 72 8.22 4.91 4.89
CA SER A 72 7.32 3.82 4.49
C SER A 72 8.05 2.80 3.59
N LEU A 73 8.88 3.28 2.66
CA LEU A 73 9.76 2.43 1.86
C LEU A 73 10.71 1.60 2.72
N THR A 74 11.36 2.23 3.71
CA THR A 74 12.29 1.54 4.61
C THR A 74 11.57 0.46 5.42
N LYS A 75 10.36 0.73 5.93
CA LYS A 75 9.55 -0.28 6.63
C LYS A 75 9.17 -1.44 5.71
N SER A 76 8.80 -1.16 4.47
CA SER A 76 8.51 -2.18 3.45
C SER A 76 9.73 -3.07 3.20
N ILE A 77 10.90 -2.47 2.97
CA ILE A 77 12.16 -3.19 2.74
C ILE A 77 12.54 -4.01 3.98
N CYS A 78 12.45 -3.45 5.19
CA CYS A 78 12.71 -4.19 6.43
C CYS A 78 11.75 -5.38 6.58
N CYS A 79 10.47 -5.22 6.27
CA CYS A 79 9.47 -6.29 6.30
C CYS A 79 9.83 -7.43 5.33
N LEU A 80 10.30 -7.09 4.13
CA LEU A 80 10.76 -8.04 3.11
C LEU A 80 12.05 -8.76 3.54
N VAL A 81 13.02 -8.04 4.11
CA VAL A 81 14.24 -8.63 4.67
C VAL A 81 13.93 -9.56 5.83
N VAL A 82 12.95 -9.21 6.70
CA VAL A 82 12.51 -10.08 7.80
C VAL A 82 11.88 -11.37 7.26
N SER A 83 11.00 -11.26 6.26
CA SER A 83 10.33 -12.42 5.65
C SER A 83 11.27 -13.33 4.87
N THR A 84 12.25 -12.76 4.17
CA THR A 84 13.07 -13.51 3.19
C THR A 84 14.41 -13.94 3.76
N CYS A 85 15.02 -13.11 4.61
CA CYS A 85 16.38 -13.32 5.11
C CYS A 85 16.39 -13.73 6.59
N LEU A 86 15.53 -13.18 7.45
CA LEU A 86 15.57 -13.52 8.88
C LEU A 86 14.94 -14.88 9.17
N ALA A 87 13.83 -15.22 8.52
CA ALA A 87 13.18 -16.52 8.67
C ALA A 87 14.10 -17.73 8.41
N PRO A 88 14.92 -17.77 7.34
CA PRO A 88 15.85 -18.89 7.12
C PRO A 88 17.16 -18.81 7.91
N TYR A 89 17.66 -17.62 8.29
CA TYR A 89 18.95 -17.47 8.98
C TYR A 89 18.87 -17.47 10.52
N LEU A 90 17.74 -17.05 11.11
CA LEU A 90 17.55 -17.11 12.56
C LEU A 90 17.40 -18.55 13.06
N PHE A 91 16.83 -19.42 12.23
CA PHE A 91 16.58 -20.83 12.54
C PHE A 91 17.88 -21.65 12.78
N PRO A 92 18.92 -21.65 11.93
CA PRO A 92 20.17 -22.36 12.20
C PRO A 92 20.88 -21.91 13.48
N TYR A 93 20.71 -20.65 13.90
CA TYR A 93 21.27 -20.16 15.16
C TYR A 93 20.48 -20.57 16.42
N ILE A 94 19.17 -20.81 16.30
CA ILE A 94 18.28 -21.22 17.42
C ILE A 94 18.16 -22.77 17.51
N ILE A 95 18.41 -23.50 16.42
CA ILE A 95 18.37 -24.97 16.32
C ILE A 95 19.31 -25.73 17.29
N PRO A 96 20.45 -25.20 17.80
CA PRO A 96 21.24 -25.96 18.78
C PRO A 96 20.50 -26.20 20.11
N ILE A 97 19.49 -25.40 20.45
CA ILE A 97 18.86 -25.37 21.78
C ILE A 97 17.52 -26.15 21.83
N TYR A 98 16.81 -26.33 20.72
CA TYR A 98 15.44 -26.88 20.71
C TYR A 98 15.30 -28.23 19.98
N ARG A 99 16.15 -29.20 20.31
CA ARG A 99 16.12 -30.58 19.77
C ARG A 99 14.97 -31.44 20.36
N LEU A 100 13.80 -30.86 20.61
CA LEU A 100 12.58 -31.56 21.03
C LEU A 100 11.61 -31.60 19.84
N GLY A 101 11.47 -32.75 19.19
CA GLY A 101 10.80 -32.91 17.88
C GLY A 101 9.38 -32.37 17.77
N PHE A 102 8.68 -32.12 18.88
CA PHE A 102 7.38 -31.46 18.91
C PHE A 102 7.44 -29.97 18.53
N LEU A 103 8.46 -29.23 18.99
CA LEU A 103 8.59 -27.79 18.76
C LEU A 103 8.93 -27.47 17.30
N ASN A 104 9.58 -28.37 16.57
CA ASN A 104 9.89 -28.19 15.15
C ASN A 104 8.63 -28.01 14.28
N LYS A 105 7.54 -28.71 14.60
CA LYS A 105 6.27 -28.59 13.86
C LYS A 105 5.61 -27.23 14.12
N TRP A 106 5.59 -26.78 15.37
CA TRP A 106 5.05 -25.47 15.77
C TRP A 106 5.87 -24.31 15.25
N LEU A 107 7.20 -24.45 15.24
CA LEU A 107 8.11 -23.45 14.67
C LEU A 107 7.95 -23.31 13.16
N ASN A 108 7.78 -24.43 12.43
CA ASN A 108 7.50 -24.38 10.99
C ASN A 108 6.12 -23.73 10.70
N ALA A 109 5.10 -24.06 11.51
CA ALA A 109 3.81 -23.39 11.44
C ALA A 109 3.90 -21.88 11.72
N TYR A 110 4.68 -21.48 12.74
CA TYR A 110 4.92 -20.07 13.07
C TYR A 110 5.67 -19.35 11.96
N GLN A 111 6.69 -19.97 11.36
CA GLN A 111 7.43 -19.43 10.21
C GLN A 111 6.51 -19.20 9.02
N THR A 112 5.63 -20.15 8.72
CA THR A 112 4.68 -20.06 7.61
C THR A 112 3.67 -18.95 7.85
N ALA A 113 3.12 -18.84 9.06
CA ALA A 113 2.21 -17.77 9.44
C ALA A 113 2.89 -16.39 9.37
N LEU A 114 4.13 -16.30 9.85
CA LEU A 114 4.90 -15.07 9.85
C LEU A 114 5.24 -14.62 8.42
N SER A 115 5.68 -15.53 7.54
CA SER A 115 5.91 -15.21 6.13
C SER A 115 4.64 -14.73 5.41
N PHE A 116 3.47 -15.32 5.73
CA PHE A 116 2.19 -14.89 5.16
C PHE A 116 1.78 -13.48 5.64
N HIS A 117 1.94 -13.17 6.92
CA HIS A 117 1.65 -11.83 7.44
C HIS A 117 2.63 -10.77 6.92
N PHE A 118 3.93 -11.07 6.90
CA PHE A 118 4.94 -10.12 6.44
C PHE A 118 4.82 -9.84 4.93
N SER A 119 4.46 -10.81 4.10
CA SER A 119 4.18 -10.55 2.68
C SER A 119 2.97 -9.63 2.48
N SER A 120 1.93 -9.77 3.30
CA SER A 120 0.76 -8.88 3.28
C SER A 120 1.12 -7.46 3.73
N TYR A 121 1.93 -7.32 4.78
CA TYR A 121 2.43 -6.02 5.24
C TYR A 121 3.37 -5.34 4.23
N PHE A 122 4.25 -6.10 3.57
CA PHE A 122 5.11 -5.60 2.51
C PHE A 122 4.30 -4.94 1.39
N VAL A 123 3.28 -5.64 0.90
CA VAL A 123 2.38 -5.15 -0.14
C VAL A 123 1.65 -3.88 0.32
N GLY A 124 1.18 -3.85 1.57
CA GLY A 124 0.52 -2.68 2.17
C GLY A 124 1.43 -1.44 2.25
N PHE A 125 2.66 -1.58 2.75
CA PHE A 125 3.61 -0.47 2.84
C PHE A 125 4.13 -0.02 1.48
N LEU A 126 4.33 -0.95 0.53
CA LEU A 126 4.70 -0.61 -0.84
C LEU A 126 3.59 0.19 -1.51
N SER A 127 2.35 -0.25 -1.33
CA SER A 127 1.16 0.44 -1.80
C SER A 127 1.00 1.84 -1.20
N GLU A 128 1.20 1.99 0.10
CA GLU A 128 1.21 3.31 0.76
C GLU A 128 2.30 4.20 0.18
N THR A 129 3.51 3.66 0.01
CA THR A 129 4.64 4.39 -0.60
C THR A 129 4.32 4.82 -2.03
N SER A 130 3.78 3.92 -2.87
CA SER A 130 3.37 4.25 -4.25
C SER A 130 2.25 5.29 -4.31
N CYS A 131 1.30 5.27 -3.35
CA CYS A 131 0.27 6.28 -3.23
C CYS A 131 0.87 7.64 -2.85
N THR A 132 1.74 7.69 -1.83
CA THR A 132 2.45 8.91 -1.43
C THR A 132 3.31 9.47 -2.56
N LEU A 133 4.06 8.62 -3.27
CA LEU A 133 4.89 9.03 -4.40
C LEU A 133 4.09 9.65 -5.55
N ALA A 134 2.84 9.21 -5.72
CA ALA A 134 1.95 9.73 -6.74
C ALA A 134 1.16 10.97 -6.28
N GLY A 135 1.48 11.53 -5.10
CA GLY A 135 0.85 12.73 -4.54
C GLY A 135 -0.40 12.46 -3.70
N GLY A 136 -0.78 11.19 -3.51
CA GLY A 136 -1.94 10.79 -2.70
C GLY A 136 -1.59 10.61 -1.23
N GLY A 137 -2.55 10.84 -0.33
CA GLY A 137 -2.40 10.53 1.10
C GLY A 137 -1.99 11.69 2.00
N TYR A 138 -2.09 12.94 1.52
CA TYR A 138 -2.10 14.10 2.40
C TYR A 138 -3.46 14.20 3.11
N SER A 139 -3.46 14.45 4.42
CA SER A 139 -4.65 14.87 5.14
C SER A 139 -4.51 16.35 5.43
N GLU A 140 -5.35 17.17 4.81
CA GLU A 140 -5.43 18.61 5.13
C GLU A 140 -6.17 18.76 6.45
N GLU A 141 -5.40 18.98 7.53
CA GLU A 141 -5.96 19.43 8.81
C GLU A 141 -5.41 20.83 9.11
N LYS A 142 -6.26 21.85 8.92
CA LYS A 142 -6.01 23.25 9.31
C LYS A 142 -4.69 23.83 8.79
N ASP A 143 -4.57 23.97 7.46
CA ASP A 143 -3.46 24.66 6.77
C ASP A 143 -2.04 24.09 6.99
N HIS A 144 -1.92 22.92 7.61
CA HIS A 144 -0.65 22.22 7.76
C HIS A 144 -0.72 20.87 7.03
N VAL A 145 0.00 20.77 5.92
CA VAL A 145 0.16 19.51 5.18
C VAL A 145 0.94 18.53 6.05
N LYS A 146 0.22 17.61 6.68
CA LYS A 146 0.83 16.46 7.35
C LYS A 146 0.86 15.30 6.37
N TRP A 147 2.07 15.03 5.90
CA TRP A 147 2.41 13.77 5.28
C TRP A 147 2.42 12.73 6.38
#